data_AF-A0A3B8X9U0-F1
#
_entry.id   AF-A0A3B8X9U0-F1
#
_cell.length_a   1.000
_cell.length_b   1.000
_cell.length_c   1.000
_cell.angle_alpha   90.00
_cell.angle_beta   90.00
_cell.angle_gamma   90.00
#
_symmetry.space_group_name_H-M   'P 1'
#
loop_
_entity.id
_entity.type
_entity.pdbx_description
1 polymer ?
#
loop_
_entity_poly.entity_id
_entity_poly.type
_entity_poly.pdbx_seq_one_letter_code
_entity_poly.pdbx_strand_id
1 'polypeptide(L)'
;MPPAISGTVVSRLVAGPLPPTGNVRPLIAGTNAGLFSSADNGANWTPLSGGDLLPSTDYTQVAFVTDRYDRFYVGSDGGGSRAGGLWSTRDKGQHFSSLVPPLPSVTALAVSNDEAPFLYVATFRASDHTPAVWAYHDTGAPPQGPFTTGAPTASGARDGRTNRGGLFDFLGVLSSSQTPYIAVGAVALLVLLLAAISHFRGSRR
;
A
#
# COMPACT_ATOMS: atom_id res chain seq x y z
N MET A 1 14.63 12.47 22.73
CA MET A 1 13.36 11.73 22.62
C MET A 1 13.57 10.55 21.68
N PRO A 2 12.97 9.37 21.93
CA PRO A 2 13.04 8.24 21.00
C PRO A 2 12.38 8.59 19.65
N PRO A 3 12.75 7.94 18.53
CA PRO A 3 12.56 8.50 17.19
C PRO A 3 11.09 8.56 16.80
N ALA A 4 10.73 9.60 16.05
CA ALA A 4 9.37 9.98 15.68
C ALA A 4 8.55 8.89 14.94
N ILE A 5 9.16 7.77 14.57
CA ILE A 5 8.53 6.67 13.81
C ILE A 5 8.15 5.44 14.66
N SER A 6 8.46 5.41 15.97
CA SER A 6 8.11 4.27 16.84
C SER A 6 6.60 4.02 16.91
N GLY A 7 6.18 2.76 16.89
CA GLY A 7 4.75 2.37 16.94
C GLY A 7 3.99 2.54 15.63
N THR A 8 4.70 2.88 14.53
CA THR A 8 4.11 3.00 13.19
C THR A 8 4.60 1.86 12.29
N VAL A 9 3.79 1.50 11.29
CA VAL A 9 4.21 0.61 10.21
C VAL A 9 4.92 1.44 9.16
N VAL A 10 6.16 1.11 8.85
CA VAL A 10 6.89 1.71 7.72
C VAL A 10 6.51 0.95 6.45
N SER A 11 5.69 1.57 5.60
CA SER A 11 5.25 1.00 4.32
C SER A 11 6.21 1.31 3.18
N ARG A 12 7.01 2.37 3.32
CA ARG A 12 8.00 2.80 2.32
C ARG A 12 9.25 3.37 3.00
N LEU A 13 10.43 2.97 2.53
CA LEU A 13 11.71 3.55 2.94
C LEU A 13 12.57 3.78 1.71
N VAL A 14 13.09 5.00 1.55
CA VAL A 14 13.89 5.39 0.37
C VAL A 14 15.08 6.23 0.81
N ALA A 15 16.25 5.96 0.21
CA ALA A 15 17.41 6.83 0.28
C ALA A 15 17.50 7.68 -0.98
N GLY A 16 17.64 9.00 -0.82
CA GLY A 16 17.80 9.92 -1.92
C GLY A 16 19.23 9.98 -2.49
N PRO A 17 19.45 10.82 -3.52
CA PRO A 17 20.77 11.18 -4.01
C PRO A 17 21.66 11.77 -2.91
N LEU A 18 22.99 11.67 -3.08
CA LEU A 18 23.91 12.34 -2.16
C LEU A 18 23.79 13.87 -2.34
N PRO A 19 23.69 14.64 -1.25
CA PRO A 19 23.80 16.09 -1.32
C PRO A 19 25.16 16.53 -1.87
N PRO A 20 25.27 17.72 -2.51
CA PRO A 20 26.54 18.26 -2.98
C PRO A 20 27.58 18.48 -1.86
N THR A 21 27.09 18.68 -0.63
CA THR A 21 27.91 18.82 0.57
C THR A 21 27.56 17.72 1.57
N GLY A 22 28.57 16.99 2.04
CA GLY A 22 28.40 15.90 3.00
C GLY A 22 28.47 14.51 2.37
N ASN A 23 28.29 13.49 3.21
CA ASN A 23 28.47 12.07 2.87
C ASN A 23 27.29 11.19 3.29
N VAL A 24 26.15 11.80 3.63
CA VAL A 24 24.94 11.11 4.08
C VAL A 24 23.79 11.39 3.11
N ARG A 25 23.09 10.33 2.71
CA ARG A 25 21.89 10.45 1.87
C ARG A 25 20.69 10.80 2.75
N PRO A 26 19.78 11.68 2.30
CA PRO A 26 18.51 11.85 2.99
C PRO A 26 17.73 10.55 2.91
N LEU A 27 17.14 10.14 4.03
CA LEU A 27 16.21 9.02 4.09
C LEU A 27 14.80 9.58 4.26
N ILE A 28 13.85 8.97 3.57
CA ILE A 28 12.42 9.26 3.73
C ILE A 28 11.70 7.96 4.08
N ALA A 29 10.94 7.99 5.16
CA ALA A 29 10.08 6.90 5.59
C ALA A 29 8.61 7.33 5.44
N GLY A 30 7.89 6.64 4.57
CA GLY A 30 6.44 6.67 4.54
C GLY A 30 5.89 5.64 5.50
N THR A 31 5.00 6.07 6.39
CA THR A 31 4.38 5.21 7.40
C THR A 31 2.87 5.31 7.33
N ASN A 32 2.18 4.51 8.14
CA ASN A 32 0.73 4.61 8.35
C ASN A 32 0.30 5.79 9.24
N ALA A 33 1.22 6.67 9.63
CA ALA A 33 0.96 7.82 10.48
C ALA A 33 1.52 9.14 9.90
N GLY A 34 2.02 9.10 8.66
CA GLY A 34 2.63 10.25 8.00
C GLY A 34 3.97 9.96 7.35
N LEU A 35 4.64 11.05 6.98
CA LEU A 35 5.94 11.03 6.31
C LEU A 35 7.02 11.52 7.28
N PHE A 36 8.18 10.89 7.27
CA PHE A 36 9.30 11.22 8.13
C PHE A 36 10.60 11.27 7.33
N SER A 37 11.53 12.10 7.77
CA SER A 37 12.85 12.23 7.16
C SER A 37 13.97 12.03 8.18
N SER A 38 15.12 11.58 7.68
CA SER A 38 16.37 11.52 8.42
C SER A 38 17.51 12.02 7.54
N ALA A 39 18.45 12.76 8.15
CA ALA A 39 19.66 13.25 7.52
C ALA A 39 20.94 12.68 8.15
N ASP A 40 20.81 11.67 9.01
CA ASP A 40 21.87 11.12 9.86
C ASP A 40 21.87 9.58 9.86
N ASN A 41 21.63 8.98 8.68
CA ASN A 41 21.56 7.53 8.47
C ASN A 41 20.51 6.82 9.35
N GLY A 42 19.41 7.49 9.66
CA GLY A 42 18.29 6.93 10.41
C GLY A 42 18.48 6.96 11.93
N ALA A 43 19.51 7.64 12.44
CA ALA A 43 19.71 7.81 13.88
C ALA A 43 18.61 8.68 14.50
N ASN A 44 18.19 9.74 13.80
CA ASN A 44 17.05 10.58 14.19
C ASN A 44 16.07 10.75 13.02
N TRP A 45 14.79 10.87 13.38
CA TRP A 45 13.68 11.03 12.44
C TRP A 45 12.82 12.24 12.80
N THR A 46 12.52 13.07 11.82
CA THR A 46 11.69 14.27 11.94
C THR A 46 10.44 14.12 11.06
N PRO A 47 9.23 14.39 11.58
CA PRO A 47 8.02 14.37 10.77
C PRO A 47 8.05 15.47 9.71
N LEU A 48 7.50 15.16 8.54
CA LEU A 48 7.26 16.09 7.45
C LEU A 48 5.75 16.38 7.38
N SER A 49 5.33 17.57 7.79
CA SER A 49 3.94 18.03 7.69
C SER A 49 3.67 18.90 6.47
N GLY A 50 4.72 19.42 5.83
CA GLY A 50 4.59 20.37 4.71
C GLY A 50 3.81 21.64 5.06
N GLY A 51 3.94 22.14 6.30
CA GLY A 51 3.14 23.27 6.79
C GLY A 51 1.67 22.91 6.91
N ASP A 52 1.37 21.73 7.46
CA ASP A 52 0.04 21.13 7.63
C ASP A 52 -0.69 20.74 6.33
N LEU A 53 -0.02 20.85 5.18
CA LEU A 53 -0.55 20.39 3.89
C LEU A 53 -0.63 18.86 3.81
N LEU A 54 0.29 18.15 4.44
CA LEU A 54 0.38 16.70 4.38
C LEU A 54 -0.52 16.07 5.45
N PRO A 55 -1.54 15.27 5.05
CA PRO A 55 -2.38 14.55 6.00
C PRO A 55 -1.58 13.48 6.75
N SER A 56 -1.98 13.17 7.99
CA SER A 56 -1.48 12.03 8.74
C SER A 56 -2.20 10.76 8.28
N THR A 57 -1.64 10.11 7.28
CA THR A 57 -2.20 8.92 6.60
C THR A 57 -1.06 8.04 6.07
N ASP A 58 -1.40 7.00 5.32
CA ASP A 58 -0.50 5.99 4.80
C ASP A 58 0.26 6.52 3.58
N TYR A 59 1.55 6.83 3.75
CA TYR A 59 2.42 7.19 2.62
C TYR A 59 3.11 5.94 2.08
N THR A 60 2.56 5.36 1.03
CA THR A 60 3.07 4.13 0.42
C THR A 60 4.05 4.41 -0.72
N GLN A 61 4.05 5.63 -1.27
CA GLN A 61 4.90 6.00 -2.40
C GLN A 61 5.85 7.14 -2.04
N VAL A 62 7.13 6.95 -2.37
CA VAL A 62 8.17 7.98 -2.29
C VAL A 62 9.15 7.74 -3.44
N ALA A 63 9.47 8.80 -4.18
CA ALA A 63 10.41 8.77 -5.30
C ALA A 63 11.21 10.08 -5.39
N PHE A 64 12.53 9.97 -5.39
CA PHE A 64 13.43 11.10 -5.66
C PHE A 64 13.66 11.25 -7.16
N VAL A 65 13.94 12.47 -7.60
CA VAL A 65 14.61 12.69 -8.90
C VAL A 65 16.10 12.39 -8.69
N THR A 66 16.69 11.53 -9.52
CA THR A 66 18.00 10.91 -9.20
C THR A 66 19.18 11.87 -9.09
N ASP A 67 19.12 13.05 -9.72
CA ASP A 67 20.16 14.09 -9.66
C ASP A 67 19.84 15.21 -8.65
N ARG A 68 18.70 15.13 -7.95
CA ARG A 68 18.23 16.17 -7.02
C ARG A 68 17.91 15.59 -5.64
N TYR A 69 18.82 15.80 -4.71
CA TYR A 69 18.71 15.33 -3.33
C TYR A 69 17.61 16.01 -2.51
N ASP A 70 17.11 17.16 -2.97
CA ASP A 70 16.08 17.99 -2.34
C ASP A 70 14.72 17.89 -3.01
N ARG A 71 14.63 17.21 -4.16
CA ARG A 71 13.39 17.06 -4.93
C ARG A 71 12.90 15.63 -4.91
N PHE A 72 11.69 15.47 -4.38
CA PHE A 72 11.02 14.18 -4.36
C PHE A 72 9.50 14.34 -4.38
N TYR A 73 8.87 13.23 -4.71
CA TYR A 73 7.43 13.09 -4.83
C TYR A 73 6.95 12.03 -3.85
N VAL A 74 5.79 12.26 -3.27
CA VAL A 74 5.16 11.35 -2.32
C VAL A 74 3.72 11.12 -2.69
N GLY A 75 3.27 9.88 -2.49
CA GLY A 75 1.91 9.46 -2.75
C GLY A 75 1.35 8.70 -1.56
N SER A 76 0.08 8.97 -1.28
CA SER A 76 -0.70 8.26 -0.28
C SER A 76 -1.94 7.66 -0.92
N ASP A 77 -2.27 6.43 -0.53
CA ASP A 77 -3.54 5.80 -0.92
C ASP A 77 -4.71 6.22 0.01
N GLY A 78 -4.42 6.96 1.07
CA GLY A 78 -5.35 7.43 2.09
C GLY A 78 -5.66 6.44 3.21
N GLY A 79 -5.07 5.23 3.24
CA GLY A 79 -5.35 4.23 4.26
C GLY A 79 -6.84 3.84 4.33
N GLY A 80 -7.54 3.86 3.19
CA GLY A 80 -8.99 3.65 3.11
C GLY A 80 -9.85 4.90 3.38
N SER A 81 -9.23 6.02 3.76
CA SER A 81 -9.88 7.34 3.81
C SER A 81 -9.84 8.05 2.45
N ARG A 82 -10.45 9.23 2.36
CA ARG A 82 -10.35 10.13 1.19
C ARG A 82 -9.20 11.13 1.31
N ALA A 83 -8.32 10.97 2.29
CA ALA A 83 -7.20 11.89 2.56
C ALA A 83 -5.91 11.53 1.78
N GLY A 84 -5.96 10.56 0.86
CA GLY A 84 -4.83 10.26 -0.01
C GLY A 84 -4.51 11.42 -0.98
N GLY A 85 -3.40 11.30 -1.70
CA GLY A 85 -3.03 12.28 -2.71
C GLY A 85 -1.63 12.09 -3.27
N LEU A 86 -1.20 13.10 -4.03
CA LEU A 86 0.12 13.20 -4.65
C LEU A 86 0.70 14.58 -4.38
N TRP A 87 1.92 14.62 -3.85
CA TRP A 87 2.60 15.87 -3.53
C TRP A 87 4.05 15.85 -4.01
N SER A 88 4.60 17.04 -4.22
CA SER A 88 6.00 17.26 -4.57
C SER A 88 6.66 18.25 -3.63
N THR A 89 7.96 18.09 -3.40
CA THR A 89 8.82 19.09 -2.77
C THR A 89 10.05 19.31 -3.63
N ARG A 90 10.66 20.50 -3.51
CA ARG A 90 11.94 20.88 -4.13
C ARG A 90 12.93 21.42 -3.11
N ASP A 91 12.65 21.25 -1.82
CA ASP A 91 13.40 21.84 -0.70
C ASP A 91 13.54 20.89 0.49
N LYS A 92 13.72 19.59 0.21
CA LYS A 92 13.95 18.53 1.22
C LYS A 92 12.75 18.30 2.13
N GLY A 93 11.54 18.62 1.65
CA GLY A 93 10.30 18.44 2.39
C GLY A 93 9.99 19.57 3.38
N GLN A 94 10.63 20.73 3.24
CA GLN A 94 10.23 21.91 4.02
C GLN A 94 8.87 22.43 3.56
N HIS A 95 8.67 22.50 2.24
CA HIS A 95 7.40 22.86 1.62
C HIS A 95 6.98 21.80 0.61
N PHE A 96 5.68 21.56 0.55
CA PHE A 96 5.06 20.66 -0.42
C PHE A 96 4.07 21.42 -1.28
N SER A 97 3.87 20.92 -2.50
CA SER A 97 2.80 21.34 -3.40
C SER A 97 1.96 20.12 -3.76
N SER A 98 0.64 20.25 -3.71
CA SER A 98 -0.27 19.21 -4.17
C SER A 98 -0.31 19.19 -5.70
N LEU A 99 -0.23 17.99 -6.27
CA LEU A 99 -0.37 17.76 -7.72
C LEU A 99 -1.80 17.35 -8.12
N VAL A 100 -2.72 17.29 -7.13
CA VAL A 100 -4.18 17.09 -7.29
C VAL A 100 -4.51 15.96 -8.28
N PRO A 101 -4.30 14.69 -7.90
CA PRO A 101 -4.66 13.58 -8.78
C PRO A 101 -6.18 13.49 -8.97
N PRO A 102 -6.69 12.99 -10.13
CA PRO A 102 -8.12 12.78 -10.35
C PRO A 102 -8.76 11.84 -9.32
N LEU A 103 -7.95 10.98 -8.71
CA LEU A 103 -8.31 10.11 -7.61
C LEU A 103 -7.28 10.25 -6.47
N PRO A 104 -7.71 10.45 -5.22
CA PRO A 104 -6.80 10.63 -4.10
C PRO A 104 -6.05 9.35 -3.73
N SER A 105 -6.58 8.17 -4.05
CA SER A 105 -5.92 6.91 -3.71
C SER A 105 -4.79 6.60 -4.70
N VAL A 106 -3.58 7.05 -4.38
CA VAL A 106 -2.36 6.80 -5.16
C VAL A 106 -1.70 5.49 -4.70
N THR A 107 -1.64 4.49 -5.57
CA THR A 107 -1.17 3.14 -5.24
C THR A 107 0.19 2.79 -5.81
N ALA A 108 0.65 3.51 -6.84
CA ALA A 108 2.00 3.39 -7.37
C ALA A 108 2.47 4.72 -7.99
N LEU A 109 3.78 4.96 -7.92
CA LEU A 109 4.43 6.14 -8.49
C LEU A 109 5.75 5.76 -9.15
N ALA A 110 5.95 6.22 -10.39
CA ALA A 110 7.24 6.27 -11.07
C ALA A 110 7.49 7.69 -11.57
N VAL A 111 8.76 8.10 -11.59
CA VAL A 111 9.18 9.48 -11.91
C VAL A 111 10.28 9.41 -12.95
N SER A 112 10.19 10.20 -14.02
CA SER A 112 11.30 10.36 -14.97
C SER A 112 12.42 11.21 -14.36
N ASN A 113 13.66 10.94 -14.75
CA ASN A 113 14.85 11.54 -14.14
C ASN A 113 15.42 12.70 -14.96
N ASP A 114 14.54 13.56 -15.45
CA ASP A 114 14.83 14.77 -16.22
C ASP A 114 14.51 16.04 -15.42
N GLU A 115 14.94 17.19 -15.94
CA GLU A 115 14.76 18.48 -15.27
C GLU A 115 13.28 18.82 -15.04
N ALA A 116 12.42 18.43 -15.97
CA ALA A 116 10.97 18.59 -15.93
C ALA A 116 10.30 17.19 -15.95
N PRO A 117 10.19 16.54 -14.78
CA PRO A 117 9.82 15.15 -14.70
C PRO A 117 8.34 14.92 -14.99
N PHE A 118 8.11 13.90 -15.79
CA PHE A 118 6.86 13.19 -15.89
C PHE A 118 6.72 12.19 -14.74
N LEU A 119 5.56 12.23 -14.09
CA LEU A 119 5.17 11.26 -13.08
C LEU A 119 4.15 10.32 -13.71
N TYR A 120 4.41 9.02 -13.61
CA TYR A 120 3.44 7.98 -13.92
C TYR A 120 2.82 7.51 -12.62
N VAL A 121 1.51 7.69 -12.48
CA VAL A 121 0.82 7.48 -11.21
C VAL A 121 -0.31 6.48 -11.45
N ALA A 122 -0.29 5.41 -10.66
CA ALA A 122 -1.43 4.51 -10.57
C ALA A 122 -2.35 4.97 -9.44
N THR A 123 -3.64 5.00 -9.74
CA THR A 123 -4.71 5.27 -8.77
C THR A 123 -5.67 4.10 -8.73
N PHE A 124 -6.33 3.89 -7.59
CA PHE A 124 -7.32 2.83 -7.41
C PHE A 124 -8.63 3.35 -6.86
N ARG A 125 -9.75 3.02 -7.51
CA ARG A 125 -11.09 3.33 -7.00
C ARG A 125 -11.67 2.09 -6.31
N ALA A 126 -11.73 2.13 -4.99
CA ALA A 126 -12.20 1.00 -4.20
C ALA A 126 -13.67 0.62 -4.44
N SER A 127 -14.54 1.56 -4.85
CA SER A 127 -15.98 1.30 -5.02
C SER A 127 -16.32 0.34 -6.15
N ASP A 128 -15.50 0.29 -7.20
CA ASP A 128 -15.72 -0.54 -8.39
C ASP A 128 -14.46 -1.33 -8.79
N HIS A 129 -13.45 -1.36 -7.92
CA HIS A 129 -12.16 -2.03 -8.13
C HIS A 129 -11.43 -1.61 -9.41
N THR A 130 -11.59 -0.35 -9.84
CA THR A 130 -10.97 0.15 -11.07
C THR A 130 -9.60 0.76 -10.81
N PRO A 131 -8.50 0.20 -11.37
CA PRO A 131 -7.23 0.89 -11.45
C PRO A 131 -7.22 1.87 -12.63
N ALA A 132 -6.45 2.95 -12.50
CA ALA A 132 -6.20 3.90 -13.57
C ALA A 132 -4.75 4.36 -13.53
N VAL A 133 -4.12 4.49 -14.69
CA VAL A 133 -2.76 5.03 -14.84
C VAL A 133 -2.83 6.37 -15.52
N TRP A 134 -2.07 7.32 -14.99
CA TRP A 134 -2.05 8.72 -15.41
C TRP A 134 -0.62 9.19 -15.58
N ALA A 135 -0.40 10.13 -16.50
CA ALA A 135 0.86 10.87 -16.62
C ALA A 135 0.65 12.32 -16.18
N TYR A 136 1.52 12.82 -15.31
CA TYR A 136 1.52 14.20 -14.83
C TYR A 136 2.80 14.87 -15.24
N HIS A 137 2.70 16.16 -15.54
CA HIS A 137 3.85 17.04 -15.54
C HIS A 137 3.85 17.81 -14.22
N ASP A 138 4.98 17.83 -13.53
CA ASP A 138 5.05 18.38 -12.18
C ASP A 138 4.89 19.92 -12.11
N THR A 139 4.79 20.58 -13.25
CA THR A 139 4.48 22.02 -13.36
C THR A 139 2.98 22.34 -13.31
N GLY A 140 2.14 21.36 -12.96
CA GLY A 140 0.70 21.56 -12.78
C GLY A 140 -0.13 21.51 -14.07
N ALA A 141 0.41 20.94 -15.15
CA ALA A 141 -0.41 20.63 -16.33
C ALA A 141 -1.49 19.58 -15.98
N PRO A 142 -2.66 19.60 -16.63
CA PRO A 142 -3.70 18.60 -16.40
C PRO A 142 -3.15 17.17 -16.61
N PRO A 143 -3.54 16.20 -15.76
CA PRO A 143 -3.11 14.82 -15.93
C PRO A 143 -3.63 14.23 -17.24
N GLN A 144 -2.77 13.46 -17.92
CA GLN A 144 -3.10 12.71 -19.12
C GLN A 144 -3.50 11.28 -18.76
N GLY A 145 -4.61 10.78 -19.32
CA GLY A 145 -5.16 9.45 -19.04
C GLY A 145 -6.68 9.46 -18.80
N PRO A 146 -7.25 8.37 -18.25
CA PRO A 146 -6.55 7.19 -17.79
C PRO A 146 -6.12 6.29 -18.95
N PHE A 147 -4.88 5.79 -18.94
CA PHE A 147 -4.39 4.82 -19.91
C PHE A 147 -4.87 3.41 -19.54
N THR A 148 -6.17 3.14 -19.67
CA THR A 148 -6.76 1.83 -19.38
C THR A 148 -7.03 1.08 -20.69
N THR A 149 -5.99 0.54 -21.32
CA THR A 149 -6.19 -0.57 -22.25
C THR A 149 -6.52 -1.81 -21.41
N GLY A 150 -7.52 -2.61 -21.80
CA GLY A 150 -7.97 -3.78 -21.02
C GLY A 150 -6.79 -4.56 -20.45
N ALA A 151 -6.80 -4.78 -19.12
CA ALA A 151 -5.64 -5.30 -18.41
C ALA A 151 -5.27 -6.68 -18.98
N PRO A 152 -4.08 -6.86 -19.57
CA PRO A 152 -3.64 -8.18 -19.98
C PRO A 152 -3.56 -9.07 -18.73
N THR A 153 -3.92 -10.33 -18.86
CA THR A 153 -3.80 -11.29 -17.76
C THR A 153 -2.32 -11.43 -17.39
N ALA A 154 -1.93 -10.96 -16.20
CA ALA A 154 -0.53 -10.84 -15.80
C ALA A 154 0.21 -12.18 -15.78
N SER A 155 -0.49 -13.27 -15.47
CA SER A 155 -0.03 -14.66 -15.52
C SER A 155 -1.23 -15.60 -15.41
N GLY A 156 -1.18 -16.76 -16.06
CA GLY A 156 -2.11 -17.85 -15.75
C GLY A 156 -1.90 -18.38 -14.33
N ALA A 157 -2.87 -19.13 -13.80
CA ALA A 157 -2.68 -19.85 -12.55
C ALA A 157 -1.40 -20.69 -12.65
N ARG A 158 -0.53 -20.61 -11.63
CA ARG A 158 0.61 -21.52 -11.55
C ARG A 158 0.03 -22.92 -11.45
N ASP A 159 0.21 -23.75 -12.49
CA ASP A 159 -0.11 -25.17 -12.41
C ASP A 159 0.70 -25.73 -11.24
N GLY A 160 0.04 -25.84 -10.10
CA GLY A 160 0.56 -26.64 -9.00
C GLY A 160 0.79 -28.01 -9.60
N ARG A 161 2.00 -28.53 -9.48
CA ARG A 161 2.26 -29.95 -9.66
C ARG A 161 1.41 -30.66 -8.62
N THR A 162 0.13 -30.85 -8.94
CA THR A 162 -0.76 -31.77 -8.25
C THR A 162 -0.14 -33.11 -8.55
N ASN A 163 0.41 -33.73 -7.51
CA ASN A 163 0.92 -35.07 -7.57
C ASN A 163 -0.30 -35.95 -7.88
N ARG A 164 -0.60 -36.13 -9.17
CA ARG A 164 -1.70 -36.98 -9.61
C ARG A 164 -1.34 -38.40 -9.21
N GLY A 165 -2.15 -38.95 -8.32
CA GLY A 165 -2.38 -40.40 -8.24
C GLY A 165 -1.97 -41.05 -6.94
N GLY A 166 -2.78 -40.89 -5.89
CA GLY A 166 -2.69 -41.75 -4.71
C GLY A 166 -3.99 -41.74 -3.91
N LEU A 167 -4.44 -42.93 -3.48
CA LEU A 167 -5.67 -43.20 -2.72
C LEU A 167 -5.84 -42.40 -1.40
N PHE A 168 -4.93 -41.49 -1.05
CA PHE A 168 -4.88 -40.74 0.21
C PHE A 168 -5.03 -39.21 0.07
N ASP A 169 -5.51 -38.74 -1.09
CA ASP A 169 -5.68 -37.30 -1.43
C ASP A 169 -6.69 -36.56 -0.52
N PHE A 170 -7.49 -37.28 0.26
CA PHE A 170 -8.41 -36.72 1.26
C PHE A 170 -7.68 -36.04 2.43
N LEU A 171 -6.40 -36.34 2.66
CA LEU A 171 -5.60 -35.68 3.71
C LEU A 171 -5.10 -34.29 3.29
N GLY A 172 -5.08 -33.97 2.00
CA GLY A 172 -4.72 -32.62 1.52
C GLY A 172 -5.73 -31.55 1.96
N VAL A 173 -7.01 -31.95 2.09
CA VAL A 173 -8.09 -31.10 2.61
C VAL A 173 -7.84 -30.66 4.06
N LEU A 174 -7.10 -31.45 4.85
CA LEU A 174 -6.77 -31.12 6.24
C LEU A 174 -5.70 -30.03 6.35
N SER A 175 -4.88 -29.83 5.32
CA SER A 175 -3.80 -28.84 5.30
C SER A 175 -4.23 -27.44 4.81
N SER A 176 -5.51 -27.27 4.45
CA SER A 176 -6.01 -25.96 4.03
C SER A 176 -6.14 -25.00 5.22
N SER A 177 -5.95 -23.70 5.01
CA SER A 177 -6.19 -22.68 6.05
C SER A 177 -7.65 -22.57 6.49
N GLN A 178 -8.56 -23.31 5.84
CA GLN A 178 -10.00 -23.30 6.09
C GLN A 178 -10.48 -24.48 6.95
N THR A 179 -9.65 -25.52 7.14
CA THR A 179 -9.96 -26.72 7.92
C THR A 179 -10.47 -26.45 9.35
N PRO A 180 -9.89 -25.51 10.14
CA PRO A 180 -10.39 -25.27 11.49
C PRO A 180 -11.84 -24.76 11.49
N TYR A 181 -12.24 -23.94 10.51
CA TYR A 181 -13.59 -23.39 10.44
C TYR A 181 -14.62 -24.45 10.03
N ILE A 182 -14.27 -25.34 9.10
CA ILE A 182 -15.13 -26.45 8.67
C ILE A 182 -15.34 -27.45 9.82
N ALA A 183 -14.28 -27.75 10.58
CA ALA A 183 -14.36 -28.62 11.75
C ALA A 183 -15.29 -28.05 12.83
N VAL A 184 -15.17 -26.76 13.15
CA VAL A 184 -16.09 -26.09 14.09
C VAL A 184 -17.53 -26.13 13.58
N GLY A 185 -17.76 -25.87 12.29
CA GLY A 185 -19.08 -25.94 11.67
C GLY A 185 -19.71 -27.33 11.78
N ALA A 186 -18.95 -28.39 11.51
CA ALA A 186 -19.42 -29.78 11.61
C ALA A 186 -19.76 -30.17 13.06
N VAL A 187 -18.93 -29.78 14.03
CA VAL A 187 -19.19 -30.02 15.46
C VAL A 187 -20.47 -29.30 15.90
N ALA A 188 -20.66 -28.05 15.49
CA ALA A 188 -21.88 -27.29 15.80
C ALA A 188 -23.14 -27.97 15.24
N LEU A 189 -23.07 -28.47 14.00
CA LEU A 189 -24.17 -29.17 13.35
C LEU A 189 -24.53 -30.49 14.06
N LEU A 190 -23.51 -31.21 14.54
CA LEU A 190 -23.68 -32.45 15.30
C LEU A 190 -24.31 -32.19 16.68
N VAL A 191 -23.92 -31.12 17.36
CA VAL A 191 -24.55 -30.68 18.62
C VAL A 191 -26.02 -30.32 18.41
N LEU A 192 -26.34 -29.59 17.34
CA LEU A 192 -27.73 -29.24 17.01
C LEU A 192 -28.59 -30.48 16.70
N LEU A 193 -28.03 -31.46 15.98
CA LEU A 193 -28.69 -32.73 15.71
C LEU A 193 -28.98 -33.51 16.99
N LEU A 194 -27.99 -33.60 17.89
CA LEU A 194 -28.16 -34.26 19.19
C LEU A 194 -29.19 -33.55 20.06
N ALA A 195 -29.19 -32.21 20.07
CA ALA A 195 -30.17 -31.40 20.78
C ALA A 195 -31.59 -31.63 20.24
N ALA A 196 -31.76 -31.67 18.91
CA ALA A 196 -33.05 -31.97 18.28
C ALA A 196 -33.54 -33.37 18.64
N ILE A 197 -32.68 -34.39 18.55
CA ILE A 197 -33.02 -35.78 18.92
C ILE A 197 -33.41 -35.87 20.40
N SER A 198 -32.69 -35.16 21.28
CA SER A 198 -33.00 -35.08 22.71
C SER A 198 -34.37 -34.45 22.95
N HIS A 199 -34.67 -33.32 22.29
CA HIS A 199 -35.95 -32.62 22.40
C HIS A 199 -37.13 -33.51 21.96
N PHE A 200 -37.01 -34.19 20.81
CA PHE A 200 -38.05 -35.09 20.32
C PHE A 200 -38.23 -36.36 21.17
N ARG A 201 -37.21 -36.78 21.90
CA ARG A 201 -37.30 -37.89 22.87
C ARG A 201 -37.92 -37.45 24.21
N GLY A 202 -37.66 -36.21 24.62
CA GLY A 202 -38.25 -35.61 25.82
C GLY A 202 -39.74 -35.25 25.66
N SER A 203 -40.17 -34.83 24.47
CA SER A 203 -41.57 -34.46 24.20
C SER A 203 -42.52 -35.65 23.97
N ARG A 204 -42.00 -36.89 24.03
CA ARG A 204 -42.74 -38.15 23.84
C ARG A 204 -42.88 -38.96 25.13
N ARG A 205 -42.56 -38.37 26.28
CA ARG A 205 -42.80 -38.94 27.62
C ARG A 205 -43.85 -38.12 28.35
#